data_AF-A0A5N3VR97-F1
#
_entry.id   AF-A0A5N3VR97-F1
#
_cell.length_a   1.000
_cell.length_b   1.000
_cell.length_c   1.000
_cell.angle_alpha   90.00
_cell.angle_beta   90.00
_cell.angle_gamma   90.00
#
_symmetry.space_group_name_H-M   'P 1'
#
loop_
_entity.id
_entity.type
_entity.pdbx_description
1 polymer ?
#
loop_
_entity_poly.entity_id
_entity_poly.type
_entity_poly.pdbx_seq_one_letter_code
_entity_poly.pdbx_strand_id
1 'polypeptide(L)'
;MMLKYMHDHYLDKYEWFMRADDDTGLGTTEEMGKLALEPGENFCMGGPGVIMSREVLRRMVPHIGKCLREMYTTHEDVEVGRCVRRFAGVQCVWSYEVRTRRKSVDFVISSGPVIGNYDNVLLNA
;
A
#
# COMPACT_ATOMS: atom_id res chain seq x y z
N MET A 1 -6.38 6.74 10.73
CA MET A 1 -6.16 5.76 9.65
C MET A 1 -5.21 6.34 8.61
N MET A 2 -4.26 5.55 8.10
CA MET A 2 -3.21 5.98 7.17
C MET A 2 -3.74 6.71 5.93
N LEU A 3 -4.80 6.19 5.29
CA LEU A 3 -5.38 6.81 4.07
C LEU A 3 -5.95 8.22 4.34
N LYS A 4 -6.50 8.46 5.54
CA LYS A 4 -6.97 9.78 5.94
C LYS A 4 -5.81 10.76 6.12
N TYR A 5 -4.73 10.31 6.74
CA TYR A 5 -3.55 11.13 6.95
C TYR A 5 -2.91 11.55 5.62
N MET A 6 -2.75 10.60 4.68
CA MET A 6 -2.24 10.89 3.33
C MET A 6 -3.11 11.91 2.59
N HIS A 7 -4.43 11.75 2.64
CA HIS A 7 -5.36 12.70 2.05
C HIS A 7 -5.22 14.10 2.66
N ASP A 8 -5.24 14.23 3.98
CA ASP A 8 -5.31 15.55 4.61
C ASP A 8 -4.01 16.37 4.47
N HIS A 9 -2.85 15.72 4.30
CA HIS A 9 -1.55 16.40 4.33
C HIS A 9 -0.80 16.40 2.99
N TYR A 10 -1.16 15.48 2.09
CA TYR A 10 -0.36 15.17 0.91
C TYR A 10 -1.18 15.01 -0.38
N LEU A 11 -2.53 15.05 -0.31
CA LEU A 11 -3.38 14.90 -1.50
C LEU A 11 -3.00 15.88 -2.61
N ASP A 12 -2.71 17.13 -2.27
CA ASP A 12 -2.38 18.14 -3.27
C ASP A 12 -0.92 18.08 -3.75
N LYS A 13 -0.07 17.26 -3.10
CA LYS A 13 1.37 17.18 -3.38
C LYS A 13 1.75 16.02 -4.29
N TYR A 14 1.06 14.87 -4.20
CA TYR A 14 1.42 13.65 -4.95
C TYR A 14 0.27 13.10 -5.78
N GLU A 15 0.57 12.57 -6.97
CA GLU A 15 -0.44 11.97 -7.85
C GLU A 15 -0.74 10.51 -7.47
N TRP A 16 0.22 9.80 -6.90
CA TRP A 16 0.13 8.38 -6.57
C TRP A 16 0.53 8.13 -5.12
N PHE A 17 -0.17 7.21 -4.48
CA PHE A 17 0.00 6.84 -3.07
C PHE A 17 0.09 5.33 -2.97
N MET A 18 1.02 4.83 -2.18
CA MET A 18 1.18 3.41 -1.91
C MET A 18 0.89 3.14 -0.43
N ARG A 19 -0.02 2.19 -0.17
CA ARG A 19 -0.15 1.53 1.13
C ARG A 19 0.64 0.22 1.05
N ALA A 20 1.53 -0.01 1.99
CA ALA A 20 2.23 -1.27 2.17
C ALA A 20 2.16 -1.65 3.65
N ASP A 21 2.16 -2.94 3.92
CA ASP A 21 2.19 -3.48 5.28
C ASP A 21 3.63 -3.89 5.62
N ASP A 22 3.99 -3.80 6.90
CA ASP A 22 5.31 -4.16 7.45
C ASP A 22 5.26 -5.49 8.22
N ASP A 23 4.20 -6.27 8.04
CA ASP A 23 4.00 -7.55 8.70
C ASP A 23 5.25 -8.41 8.59
N THR A 24 5.68 -8.97 9.73
CA THR A 24 6.82 -9.88 9.79
C THR A 24 6.36 -11.25 10.24
N GLY A 25 6.80 -12.30 9.55
CA GLY A 25 6.54 -13.69 9.89
C GLY A 25 7.80 -14.37 10.44
N LEU A 26 7.61 -15.43 11.21
CA LEU A 26 8.71 -16.34 11.61
C LEU A 26 8.86 -17.53 10.66
N GLY A 27 7.99 -17.62 9.65
CA GLY A 27 7.91 -18.72 8.70
C GLY A 27 7.07 -19.86 9.28
N THR A 28 6.47 -20.66 8.41
CA THR A 28 5.90 -21.94 8.86
C THR A 28 7.04 -22.91 9.18
N THR A 29 6.77 -23.92 10.02
CA THR A 29 7.75 -24.98 10.30
C THR A 29 8.21 -25.73 9.04
N GLU A 30 7.41 -25.70 7.98
CA GLU A 30 7.68 -26.34 6.68
C GLU A 30 8.62 -25.50 5.79
N GLU A 31 8.81 -24.22 6.12
CA GLU A 31 9.65 -23.26 5.41
C GLU A 31 10.99 -23.01 6.11
N MET A 32 11.19 -23.54 7.33
CA MET A 32 12.46 -23.48 8.04
C MET A 32 13.61 -24.05 7.20
N GLY A 33 14.65 -23.25 6.98
CA GLY A 33 15.82 -23.60 6.17
C GLY A 33 15.66 -23.40 4.65
N LYS A 34 14.46 -23.10 4.14
CA LYS A 34 14.22 -22.78 2.73
C LYS A 34 14.34 -21.29 2.41
N LEU A 35 14.15 -20.45 3.42
CA LEU A 35 14.14 -18.99 3.29
C LEU A 35 15.53 -18.36 3.49
N ALA A 36 16.59 -19.15 3.68
CA ALA A 36 17.93 -18.67 4.04
C ALA A 36 17.96 -17.78 5.31
N LEU A 37 17.09 -18.09 6.27
CA LEU A 37 16.97 -17.39 7.55
C LEU A 37 17.51 -18.26 8.69
N GLU A 38 18.15 -17.63 9.67
CA GLU A 38 18.56 -18.28 10.92
C GLU A 38 17.35 -18.52 11.86
N PRO A 39 17.42 -19.51 12.77
CA PRO A 39 16.34 -19.76 13.72
C PRO A 39 16.02 -18.54 14.59
N GLY A 40 14.80 -18.02 14.47
CA GLY A 40 14.35 -16.84 15.21
C GLY A 40 14.45 -15.52 14.44
N GLU A 41 14.97 -15.54 13.21
CA GLU A 41 14.89 -14.38 12.32
C GLU A 41 13.48 -14.22 11.76
N ASN A 42 13.05 -12.98 11.68
CA ASN A 42 11.80 -12.61 11.04
C ASN A 42 12.03 -12.34 9.55
N PHE A 43 11.02 -12.58 8.73
CA PHE A 43 10.99 -12.12 7.35
C PHE A 43 9.79 -11.24 7.12
N CYS A 44 9.93 -10.25 6.23
CA CYS A 44 8.82 -9.38 5.88
C CYS A 44 7.79 -10.17 5.05
N MET A 45 6.62 -10.40 5.63
CA MET A 45 5.42 -10.88 4.96
C MET A 45 4.68 -9.69 4.37
N GLY A 46 5.18 -9.15 3.26
CA GLY A 46 4.47 -8.08 2.57
C GLY A 46 3.41 -8.63 1.62
N GLY A 47 2.16 -8.22 1.77
CA GLY A 47 1.27 -8.13 0.60
C GLY A 47 1.90 -7.18 -0.43
N PRO A 48 1.54 -7.25 -1.73
CA PRO A 48 2.12 -6.37 -2.76
C PRO A 48 1.84 -4.88 -2.53
N GLY A 49 1.04 -4.54 -1.52
CA GLY A 49 0.52 -3.22 -1.26
C GLY A 49 -0.56 -2.82 -2.26
N VAL A 50 -1.18 -1.67 -2.02
CA VAL A 50 -2.17 -1.08 -2.91
C VAL A 50 -1.71 0.31 -3.35
N ILE A 51 -1.61 0.50 -4.66
CA ILE A 51 -1.36 1.79 -5.27
C ILE A 51 -2.70 2.46 -5.58
N MET A 52 -2.86 3.70 -5.15
CA MET A 52 -4.05 4.52 -5.37
C MET A 52 -3.65 5.85 -6.01
N SER A 53 -4.45 6.31 -6.98
CA SER A 53 -4.30 7.66 -7.49
C SER A 53 -4.87 8.68 -6.50
N ARG A 54 -4.41 9.93 -6.62
CA ARG A 54 -4.95 11.10 -5.94
C ARG A 54 -6.47 11.17 -6.08
N GLU A 55 -6.98 10.89 -7.28
CA GLU A 55 -8.42 10.94 -7.56
C GLU A 55 -9.21 9.90 -6.77
N VAL A 56 -8.65 8.71 -6.56
CA VAL A 56 -9.27 7.69 -5.71
C VAL A 56 -9.35 8.17 -4.26
N LEU A 57 -8.23 8.67 -3.71
CA LEU A 57 -8.23 9.18 -2.33
C LEU A 57 -9.17 10.38 -2.16
N ARG A 58 -9.18 11.32 -3.11
CA ARG A 58 -10.05 12.51 -3.09
C ARG A 58 -11.53 12.16 -3.04
N ARG A 59 -11.96 11.11 -3.75
CA ARG A 59 -13.36 10.67 -3.77
C ARG A 59 -13.72 9.80 -2.57
N MET A 60 -12.83 8.90 -2.17
CA MET A 60 -13.11 7.89 -1.15
C MET A 60 -12.98 8.43 0.27
N VAL A 61 -11.89 9.15 0.57
CA VAL A 61 -11.50 9.46 1.96
C VAL A 61 -12.51 10.33 2.72
N PRO A 62 -13.23 11.29 2.11
CA PRO A 62 -14.31 12.01 2.80
C PRO A 62 -15.39 11.10 3.39
N HIS A 63 -15.53 9.88 2.84
CA HIS A 63 -16.51 8.88 3.28
C HIS A 63 -15.90 7.76 4.12
N ILE A 64 -14.61 7.84 4.46
CA ILE A 64 -13.89 6.72 5.09
C ILE A 64 -14.44 6.36 6.47
N GLY A 65 -14.91 7.36 7.23
CA GLY A 65 -15.58 7.12 8.51
C GLY A 65 -16.87 6.31 8.36
N LYS A 66 -17.57 6.43 7.23
CA LYS A 66 -18.73 5.58 6.92
C LYS A 66 -18.28 4.15 6.59
N CYS A 67 -17.24 3.99 5.79
CA CYS A 67 -16.67 2.68 5.48
C CYS A 67 -16.23 1.91 6.74
N LEU A 68 -15.59 2.61 7.69
CA LEU A 68 -15.16 2.01 8.96
C LEU A 68 -16.31 1.56 9.88
N ARG A 69 -17.50 2.14 9.75
CA ARG A 69 -18.68 1.74 10.52
C ARG A 69 -19.50 0.65 9.83
N GLU A 70 -19.34 0.49 8.52
CA GLU A 70 -20.10 -0.43 7.66
C GLU A 70 -19.20 -1.56 7.12
N MET A 71 -18.31 -2.09 7.97
CA MET A 71 -17.43 -3.21 7.62
C MET A 71 -18.18 -4.53 7.71
N TYR A 72 -17.91 -5.44 6.77
CA TYR A 72 -18.49 -6.79 6.76
C TYR A 72 -17.50 -7.85 7.22
N THR A 73 -16.21 -7.59 7.04
CA THR A 73 -15.11 -8.48 7.41
C THR A 73 -14.09 -7.72 8.25
N THR A 74 -13.24 -8.44 8.96
CA THR A 74 -12.08 -7.89 9.67
C THR A 74 -10.88 -7.70 8.73
N HIS A 75 -10.99 -8.08 7.45
CA HIS A 75 -9.92 -7.96 6.47
C HIS A 75 -9.90 -6.54 5.90
N GLU A 76 -8.95 -5.74 6.36
CA GLU A 76 -8.85 -4.33 6.01
C GLU A 76 -8.69 -4.06 4.51
N ASP A 77 -7.94 -4.88 3.77
CA ASP A 77 -7.78 -4.72 2.32
C ASP A 77 -9.10 -4.94 1.57
N VAL A 78 -9.88 -5.91 2.04
CA VAL A 78 -11.21 -6.21 1.48
C VAL A 78 -12.13 -5.02 1.71
N GLU A 79 -12.14 -4.43 2.90
CA GLU A 79 -12.99 -3.28 3.21
C GLU A 79 -12.51 -1.99 2.53
N VAL A 80 -11.19 -1.80 2.37
CA VAL A 80 -10.63 -0.70 1.56
C VAL A 80 -11.07 -0.84 0.10
N GLY A 81 -10.94 -2.04 -0.50
CA GLY A 81 -11.39 -2.30 -1.86
C GLY A 81 -12.90 -2.05 -2.05
N ARG A 82 -13.73 -2.44 -1.08
CA ARG A 82 -15.17 -2.14 -1.07
C ARG A 82 -15.44 -0.64 -1.00
N CYS A 83 -14.71 0.09 -0.17
CA CYS A 83 -14.84 1.54 -0.03
C CYS A 83 -14.45 2.28 -1.33
N VAL A 84 -13.34 1.87 -1.95
CA VAL A 84 -12.89 2.38 -3.26
C VAL A 84 -13.96 2.13 -4.33
N ARG A 85 -14.47 0.90 -4.43
CA ARG A 85 -15.53 0.56 -5.39
C ARG A 85 -16.77 1.44 -5.20
N ARG A 86 -17.17 1.67 -3.94
CA ARG A 86 -18.39 2.41 -3.62
C ARG A 86 -18.29 3.91 -3.90
N PHE A 87 -17.16 4.55 -3.56
CA PHE A 87 -17.05 6.01 -3.60
C PHE A 87 -16.17 6.54 -4.74
N ALA A 88 -15.16 5.78 -5.18
CA ALA A 88 -14.35 6.16 -6.34
C ALA A 88 -14.91 5.60 -7.66
N GLY A 89 -15.77 4.57 -7.60
CA GLY A 89 -16.41 3.97 -8.78
C GLY A 89 -15.48 3.10 -9.64
N VAL A 90 -14.30 2.74 -9.09
CA VAL A 90 -13.31 1.88 -9.75
C VAL A 90 -13.05 0.64 -8.90
N GLN A 91 -12.60 -0.44 -9.55
CA GLN A 91 -12.14 -1.64 -8.84
C GLN A 91 -10.62 -1.67 -8.82
N CYS A 92 -10.06 -2.27 -7.77
CA CYS A 92 -8.67 -2.68 -7.79
C CYS A 92 -8.46 -3.63 -8.97
N VAL A 93 -7.45 -3.35 -9.78
CA VAL A 93 -7.03 -4.21 -10.89
C VAL A 93 -5.97 -5.19 -10.40
N TRP A 94 -5.80 -6.28 -11.13
CA TRP A 94 -4.69 -7.19 -10.88
C TRP A 94 -3.36 -6.51 -11.24
N SER A 95 -2.31 -6.80 -10.49
CA SER A 95 -0.97 -6.24 -10.74
C SER A 95 -0.48 -6.50 -12.17
N TYR A 96 -0.81 -7.67 -12.76
CA TYR A 96 -0.44 -8.00 -14.13
C TYR A 96 -1.27 -7.26 -15.22
N GLU A 97 -2.46 -6.74 -14.88
CA GLU A 97 -3.29 -5.94 -15.79
C GLU A 97 -2.76 -4.51 -15.96
N VAL A 98 -1.97 -4.04 -14.99
CA VAL A 98 -1.27 -2.74 -15.09
C VAL A 98 -0.31 -2.74 -16.29
N ARG A 99 0.27 -3.90 -16.64
CA ARG A 99 1.16 -4.06 -17.81
C ARG A 99 0.44 -3.86 -19.14
N THR A 100 -0.86 -4.17 -19.22
CA THR A 100 -1.64 -4.10 -20.48
C THR A 100 -2.39 -2.78 -20.62
N ARG A 101 -2.75 -2.11 -19.52
CA ARG A 101 -3.36 -0.77 -19.52
C ARG A 101 -2.30 0.33 -19.51
N ARG A 102 -1.53 0.42 -20.60
CA ARG A 102 -0.48 1.43 -20.81
C ARG A 102 -1.07 2.85 -21.00
N LYS A 103 -1.56 3.46 -19.92
CA LYS A 103 -1.21 4.87 -19.67
C LYS A 103 0.00 4.78 -18.77
N SER A 104 1.13 5.33 -19.20
CA SER A 104 2.38 5.38 -18.45
C SER A 104 2.08 5.86 -17.03
N VAL A 105 1.96 4.95 -16.07
CA VAL A 105 2.12 5.30 -14.67
C VAL A 105 3.63 5.31 -14.51
N ASP A 106 4.25 6.44 -14.85
CA ASP A 106 5.61 6.69 -14.41
C ASP A 106 5.49 6.75 -12.90
N PHE A 107 5.75 5.61 -12.26
CA PHE A 107 5.82 5.50 -10.82
C PHE A 107 7.09 6.25 -10.43
N VAL A 108 6.99 7.57 -10.36
CA VAL A 108 7.96 8.38 -9.65
C VAL A 108 7.76 7.96 -8.20
N ILE A 109 8.51 6.94 -7.75
CA ILE A 109 8.92 6.88 -6.36
C ILE A 109 9.76 8.13 -6.18
N SER A 110 9.11 9.27 -5.98
CA SER A 110 9.80 10.39 -5.41
C SER A 110 10.16 9.86 -4.05
N SER A 111 11.44 9.63 -3.82
CA SER A 111 12.02 9.84 -2.51
C SER A 111 11.65 11.27 -2.09
N GLY A 112 10.40 11.43 -1.61
CA GLY A 112 10.04 12.55 -0.77
C GLY A 112 11.03 12.57 0.40
N PRO A 113 11.19 13.72 1.06
CA PRO A 113 12.14 13.84 2.14
C PRO A 113 11.90 12.71 3.12
N VAL A 114 12.91 11.84 3.27
CA VAL A 114 12.91 10.78 4.26
C VAL A 114 12.75 11.51 5.60
N ILE A 115 11.57 11.40 6.20
CA ILE A 115 11.35 11.83 7.59
C ILE A 115 12.03 10.77 8.45
N GLY A 116 13.36 10.85 8.50
CA GLY A 116 14.23 9.85 9.11
C GLY A 116 15.67 10.10 8.69
N ASN A 117 16.46 10.68 9.59
CA ASN A 117 17.91 10.74 9.47
C ASN A 117 18.45 9.31 9.32
N TYR A 118 18.85 8.94 8.11
CA TYR A 118 19.84 7.89 7.91
C TYR A 118 20.88 8.46 6.95
N ASP A 119 22.02 8.81 7.53
CA ASP A 119 23.23 9.19 6.82
C ASP A 119 23.59 8.10 5.79
N ASN A 120 23.78 8.53 4.55
CA ASN A 120 24.60 7.92 3.51
C ASN A 120 24.59 6.38 3.40
N VAL A 121 23.73 5.84 2.52
CA VAL A 121 24.03 4.58 1.83
C VAL A 121 24.01 4.83 0.32
N LEU A 122 25.22 4.98 -0.23
CA LEU A 122 25.49 4.92 -1.66
C LEU A 122 25.18 3.50 -2.15
N LEU A 123 24.06 3.32 -2.86
CA LEU A 123 23.83 2.16 -3.69
C LEU A 123 24.35 2.47 -5.10
N ASN A 124 25.60 2.06 -5.34
CA ASN A 124 26.11 1.85 -6.69
C ASN A 124 25.42 0.61 -7.26
N ALA A 125 24.76 0.76 -8.39
CA ALA A 125 24.45 -0.31 -9.34
C ALA A 125 25.02 0.11 -10.71
#